data_AF-V5GHX6-F1
#
_entry.id   AF-V5GHX6-F1
#
_cell.length_a   1.000
_cell.length_b   1.000
_cell.length_c   1.000
_cell.angle_alpha   90.00
_cell.angle_beta   90.00
_cell.angle_gamma   90.00
#
_symmetry.space_group_name_H-M   'P 1'
#
loop_
_entity.id
_entity.type
_entity.pdbx_description
1 polymer ?
#
loop_
_entity_poly.entity_id
_entity_poly.type
_entity_poly.pdbx_seq_one_letter_code
_entity_poly.pdbx_strand_id
1 'polypeptide(L)'
;NIMPQDYDSKVSLHLDINHGLDRVTELVQTRLIESGWRDQVKLACRKAILENGDKHIPTVDELIAQITPKARSMVPDAVKRELLHELELILVNIDKAGYSKSF
;
A
#
# COMPACT_ATOMS: atom_id res chain seq x y z
N ASN A 1 37.50 9.84 -9.60
CA ASN A 1 37.61 8.70 -8.69
C ASN A 1 36.54 8.84 -7.61
N ILE A 2 35.50 8.03 -7.65
CA ILE A 2 34.44 8.03 -6.61
C ILE A 2 34.99 7.21 -5.43
N MET A 3 34.98 7.81 -4.24
CA MET A 3 35.58 7.23 -3.04
C MET A 3 34.74 6.06 -2.51
N PRO A 4 35.35 5.01 -1.90
CA PRO A 4 34.62 3.87 -1.31
C PRO A 4 33.49 4.26 -0.33
N GLN A 5 33.65 5.35 0.42
CA GLN A 5 32.67 5.85 1.39
C GLN A 5 31.35 6.33 0.75
N ASP A 6 31.37 6.72 -0.53
CA ASP A 6 30.18 7.14 -1.25
C ASP A 6 29.26 5.96 -1.61
N TYR A 7 29.79 4.75 -1.68
CA TYR A 7 29.00 3.53 -1.95
C TYR A 7 28.21 3.11 -0.71
N ASP A 8 28.85 3.07 0.46
CA ASP A 8 28.19 2.69 1.71
C ASP A 8 27.05 3.64 2.08
N SER A 9 27.24 4.93 1.83
CA SER A 9 26.22 5.95 2.06
C SER A 9 25.00 5.77 1.15
N LYS A 10 25.22 5.46 -0.14
CA LYS A 10 24.14 5.19 -1.09
C LYS A 10 23.39 3.89 -0.77
N VAL A 11 24.13 2.85 -0.36
CA VAL A 11 23.53 1.58 0.06
C VAL A 11 22.66 1.77 1.30
N SER A 12 23.16 2.50 2.31
CA SER A 12 22.37 2.83 3.51
C SER A 12 21.08 3.58 3.18
N LEU A 13 21.14 4.61 2.34
CA LEU A 13 19.95 5.38 1.94
C LEU A 13 18.94 4.50 1.19
N HIS A 14 19.42 3.66 0.28
CA HIS A 14 18.54 2.74 -0.45
C HIS A 14 17.84 1.76 0.51
N LEU A 15 18.56 1.22 1.49
CA LEU A 15 17.96 0.36 2.52
C LEU A 15 16.91 1.12 3.34
N ASP A 16 17.23 2.32 3.83
CA ASP A 16 16.29 3.13 4.63
C ASP A 16 15.00 3.45 3.87
N ILE A 17 15.10 3.79 2.58
CA ILE A 17 13.95 4.03 1.70
C ILE A 17 13.12 2.75 1.53
N ASN A 18 13.76 1.61 1.25
CA ASN A 18 13.04 0.35 1.07
C ASN A 18 12.37 -0.10 2.38
N HIS A 19 13.04 0.03 3.52
CA HIS A 19 12.44 -0.21 4.83
C HIS A 19 11.24 0.72 5.10
N GLY A 20 11.30 1.97 4.64
CA GLY A 20 10.16 2.88 4.67
C GLY A 20 8.98 2.35 3.84
N LEU A 21 9.22 1.92 2.60
CA LEU A 21 8.19 1.37 1.71
C LEU A 21 7.57 0.07 2.24
N ASP A 22 8.37 -0.79 2.86
CA ASP A 22 7.90 -2.02 3.49
C ASP A 22 6.96 -1.70 4.66
N ARG A 23 7.35 -0.74 5.52
CA ARG A 23 6.52 -0.27 6.64
C ARG A 23 5.20 0.35 6.17
N VAL A 24 5.24 1.15 5.10
CA VAL A 24 4.04 1.69 4.45
C VAL A 24 3.11 0.57 3.99
N THR A 25 3.68 -0.43 3.31
CA THR A 25 2.92 -1.56 2.77
C THR A 25 2.27 -2.38 3.87
N GLU A 26 3.02 -2.72 4.92
CA GLU A 26 2.55 -3.48 6.08
C GLU A 26 1.43 -2.74 6.83
N LEU A 27 1.60 -1.44 7.06
CA LEU A 27 0.61 -0.60 7.73
C LEU A 27 -0.71 -0.57 6.95
N VAL A 28 -0.65 -0.28 5.65
CA VAL A 28 -1.84 -0.22 4.79
C VAL A 28 -2.56 -1.56 4.79
N GLN A 29 -1.83 -2.67 4.62
CA GLN A 29 -2.42 -4.01 4.64
C GLN A 29 -3.09 -4.31 5.98
N THR A 30 -2.43 -4.01 7.09
CA THR A 30 -2.95 -4.25 8.45
C THR A 30 -4.26 -3.49 8.68
N ARG A 31 -4.29 -2.19 8.40
CA ARG A 31 -5.50 -1.37 8.61
C ARG A 31 -6.66 -1.77 7.70
N LEU A 32 -6.38 -2.17 6.46
CA LEU A 32 -7.41 -2.68 5.55
C LEU A 32 -7.96 -4.06 6.00
N ILE A 33 -7.17 -4.86 6.71
CA ILE A 33 -7.65 -6.11 7.32
C ILE A 33 -8.51 -5.80 8.55
N GLU A 34 -8.00 -5.00 9.48
CA GLU A 34 -8.67 -4.69 10.76
C GLU A 34 -9.99 -3.93 10.57
N SER A 35 -10.08 -3.06 9.57
CA SER A 35 -11.33 -2.37 9.21
C SER A 35 -12.37 -3.27 8.54
N GLY A 36 -12.04 -4.54 8.30
CA GLY A 36 -12.89 -5.51 7.62
C GLY A 36 -12.97 -5.31 6.10
N TRP A 37 -12.26 -4.32 5.55
CA TRP A 37 -12.29 -4.00 4.12
C TRP A 37 -11.94 -5.22 3.26
N ARG A 38 -10.90 -5.98 3.64
CA ARG A 38 -10.48 -7.17 2.91
C ARG A 38 -11.63 -8.18 2.75
N ASP A 39 -12.42 -8.40 3.78
CA ASP A 39 -13.52 -9.37 3.74
C ASP A 39 -14.72 -8.84 2.96
N GLN A 40 -14.97 -7.53 3.01
CA GLN A 40 -15.97 -6.90 2.16
C GLN A 40 -15.60 -7.00 0.67
N VAL A 41 -14.32 -6.83 0.31
CA VAL A 41 -13.84 -7.00 -1.07
C VAL A 41 -14.00 -8.46 -1.52
N LYS A 42 -13.62 -9.44 -0.68
CA LYS A 42 -13.87 -10.87 -0.99
C LYS A 42 -15.36 -11.15 -1.21
N LEU A 43 -16.25 -10.55 -0.41
CA LEU A 43 -17.69 -10.69 -0.59
C LEU A 43 -18.15 -10.07 -1.91
N ALA A 44 -17.64 -8.90 -2.28
CA ALA A 44 -17.93 -8.27 -3.56
C ALA A 44 -17.48 -9.14 -4.75
N CYS A 45 -16.30 -9.76 -4.68
CA CYS A 45 -15.84 -10.71 -5.70
C CYS A 45 -16.80 -11.90 -5.84
N ARG A 46 -17.20 -12.52 -4.72
CA ARG A 46 -18.15 -13.66 -4.75
C ARG A 46 -19.49 -13.25 -5.36
N LYS A 47 -20.02 -12.08 -5.01
CA LYS A 47 -21.26 -11.55 -5.59
C LYS A 47 -21.12 -11.32 -7.10
N ALA A 48 -20.03 -10.72 -7.56
CA ALA A 48 -19.80 -10.50 -8.98
C ALA A 48 -19.70 -11.81 -9.79
N ILE A 49 -19.10 -12.86 -9.22
CA ILE A 49 -19.07 -14.18 -9.86
C ILE A 49 -20.49 -14.78 -9.93
N LEU A 50 -21.26 -14.70 -8.84
CA LEU A 50 -22.62 -15.24 -8.79
C LEU A 50 -23.62 -14.48 -9.67
N GLU A 51 -23.51 -13.15 -9.76
CA GLU A 51 -24.39 -12.29 -10.56
C GLU A 51 -24.24 -12.53 -12.07
N ASN A 52 -23.06 -12.97 -12.55
CA ASN A 52 -22.85 -13.35 -13.95
C ASN A 52 -23.43 -14.74 -14.28
N GLY A 53 -23.73 -15.56 -13.27
CA GLY A 53 -24.41 -16.86 -13.39
C GLY A 53 -23.66 -17.89 -14.26
N ASP A 54 -24.39 -18.90 -14.75
CA ASP A 54 -23.86 -19.98 -15.62
C ASP A 54 -23.52 -19.51 -17.05
N LYS A 55 -23.75 -18.23 -17.38
CA LYS A 55 -23.60 -17.70 -18.74
C LYS A 55 -22.17 -17.36 -19.09
N HIS A 56 -21.41 -16.86 -18.13
CA HIS A 56 -20.02 -16.44 -18.32
C HIS A 56 -19.33 -16.38 -16.95
N ILE A 57 -18.30 -17.20 -16.76
CA ILE A 57 -17.44 -17.07 -15.59
C ILE A 57 -16.44 -15.96 -15.90
N PRO A 58 -16.44 -14.84 -15.16
CA PRO A 58 -15.53 -13.74 -15.43
C PRO A 58 -14.09 -14.19 -15.25
N THR A 59 -13.23 -13.76 -16.16
CA THR A 59 -11.78 -13.93 -16.02
C THR A 59 -11.27 -13.12 -14.82
N VAL A 60 -10.06 -13.42 -14.36
CA VAL A 60 -9.43 -12.67 -13.26
C VAL A 60 -9.31 -11.19 -13.60
N ASP A 61 -8.93 -10.85 -14.83
CA ASP A 61 -8.78 -9.46 -15.27
C ASP A 61 -10.11 -8.72 -15.33
N GLU A 62 -11.18 -9.37 -15.81
CA GLU A 62 -12.54 -8.82 -15.79
C GLU A 62 -13.01 -8.57 -14.35
N LEU A 63 -12.74 -9.51 -13.45
CA LEU A 63 -13.08 -9.37 -12.04
C LEU A 63 -12.29 -8.22 -11.38
N ILE A 64 -11.00 -8.09 -11.69
CA ILE A 64 -10.18 -6.96 -11.22
C ILE A 64 -10.77 -5.63 -11.74
N ALA A 65 -11.01 -5.52 -13.05
CA ALA A 65 -11.55 -4.32 -13.66
C ALA A 65 -12.90 -3.90 -13.04
N GLN A 66 -13.76 -4.88 -12.72
CA GLN A 66 -15.06 -4.64 -12.10
C GLN A 66 -14.97 -4.30 -10.60
N ILE A 67 -14.10 -5.00 -9.86
CA ILE A 67 -14.07 -4.93 -8.39
C ILE A 67 -13.16 -3.81 -7.88
N THR A 68 -12.02 -3.52 -8.52
CA THR A 68 -11.08 -2.48 -8.08
C THR A 68 -11.73 -1.12 -7.80
N PRO A 69 -12.59 -0.53 -8.66
CA PRO A 69 -13.23 0.74 -8.36
C PRO A 69 -14.16 0.67 -7.14
N LYS A 70 -14.93 -0.42 -7.00
CA LYS A 70 -15.80 -0.66 -5.83
C LYS A 70 -14.95 -0.78 -4.56
N ALA A 71 -13.93 -1.61 -4.59
CA ALA A 71 -13.02 -1.82 -3.48
C ALA A 71 -12.38 -0.50 -3.00
N ARG A 72 -11.90 0.36 -3.91
CA ARG A 72 -11.36 1.68 -3.56
C ARG A 72 -12.38 2.58 -2.87
N SER A 73 -13.64 2.57 -3.32
CA SER A 73 -14.71 3.34 -2.70
C SER A 73 -15.13 2.83 -1.31
N MET A 74 -14.92 1.54 -1.05
CA MET A 74 -15.31 0.88 0.21
C MET A 74 -14.34 1.15 1.36
N VAL A 75 -13.18 1.76 1.11
CA VAL A 75 -12.24 2.12 2.19
C VAL A 75 -12.90 3.19 3.09
N PRO A 76 -13.08 2.94 4.39
CA PRO A 76 -13.70 3.92 5.28
C PRO A 76 -12.86 5.20 5.39
N ASP A 77 -13.50 6.37 5.48
CA ASP A 77 -12.78 7.64 5.54
C ASP A 77 -11.92 7.78 6.81
N ALA A 78 -12.32 7.14 7.91
CA ALA A 78 -11.50 7.06 9.11
C ALA A 78 -10.16 6.37 8.84
N VAL A 79 -10.19 5.24 8.12
CA VAL A 79 -9.00 4.49 7.73
C VAL A 79 -8.13 5.30 6.77
N LYS A 80 -8.73 6.00 5.80
CA LYS A 80 -7.97 6.88 4.89
C LYS A 80 -7.22 7.98 5.65
N ARG A 81 -7.88 8.62 6.61
CA ARG A 81 -7.27 9.68 7.44
C ARG A 81 -6.14 9.14 8.31
N GLU A 82 -6.36 8.01 8.97
CA GLU A 82 -5.33 7.36 9.79
C GLU A 82 -4.12 6.96 8.94
N LEU A 83 -4.35 6.29 7.81
CA LEU A 83 -3.29 5.93 6.88
C LEU A 83 -2.53 7.16 6.40
N LEU A 84 -3.23 8.22 5.97
CA LEU A 84 -2.57 9.44 5.51
C LEU A 84 -1.66 10.02 6.59
N HIS A 85 -2.14 10.12 7.83
CA HIS A 85 -1.36 10.65 8.95
C HIS A 85 -0.08 9.83 9.21
N GLU A 86 -0.21 8.51 9.28
CA GLU A 86 0.94 7.63 9.53
C GLU A 86 1.93 7.62 8.35
N LEU A 87 1.44 7.70 7.11
CA LEU A 87 2.29 7.83 5.93
C LEU A 87 3.09 9.14 5.95
N GLU A 88 2.46 10.25 6.32
CA GLU A 88 3.16 11.53 6.51
C GLU A 88 4.27 11.41 7.56
N LEU A 89 4.03 10.71 8.67
CA LEU A 89 5.05 10.47 9.70
C LEU A 89 6.22 9.63 9.18
N ILE A 90 5.95 8.57 8.40
CA ILE A 90 7.00 7.75 7.78
C ILE A 90 7.84 8.61 6.82
N LEU A 91 7.20 9.41 5.98
CA LEU A 91 7.89 10.28 5.01
C LEU A 91 8.74 11.36 5.68
N VAL A 92 8.24 12.01 6.74
CA VAL A 92 9.01 12.98 7.53
C VAL A 92 10.23 12.34 8.16
N ASN A 93 10.13 11.09 8.63
CA ASN A 93 11.26 10.38 9.21
C ASN A 93 12.31 9.99 8.15
N ILE A 94 11.87 9.66 6.93
CA ILE A 94 12.78 9.43 5.78
C ILE A 94 13.52 10.73 5.42
N ASP A 95 12.82 11.87 5.37
CA ASP A 95 13.42 13.16 5.05
C ASP A 95 14.46 13.61 6.11
N LYS A 96 14.15 13.43 7.40
CA LYS A 96 15.11 13.68 8.49
C LYS A 96 16.38 12.85 8.39
N ALA A 97 16.28 11.59 7.96
CA ALA A 97 17.44 10.74 7.72
C ALA A 97 18.33 11.29 6.59
N GLY A 98 17.73 11.95 5.58
CA GLY A 98 18.46 12.67 4.52
C GLY A 98 19.09 13.98 4.98
N TYR A 99 18.41 14.76 5.82
CA TYR A 99 18.91 16.06 6.33
C TYR A 99 19.98 15.94 7.43
N SER A 100 20.02 14.84 8.20
CA SER A 100 20.94 14.71 9.33
C SER A 100 22.43 14.56 8.94
N LYS A 101 22.78 14.52 7.65
CA LYS A 101 24.17 14.34 7.17
C LYS A 101 24.73 15.50 6.33
N SER A 102 24.07 16.66 6.28
CA SER A 102 24.55 17.82 5.53
C SER A 102 25.44 18.80 6.34
N PHE A 103 26.10 18.35 7.41
CA PHE A 103 27.12 19.13 8.13
C PHE A 103 28.34 18.28 8.46
#